data_AF-A0AAV2RW96-F1
#
_entry.id   AF-A0AAV2RW96-F1
#
_cell.length_a   1.000
_cell.length_b   1.000
_cell.length_c   1.000
_cell.angle_alpha   90.00
_cell.angle_beta   90.00
_cell.angle_gamma   90.00
#
_symmetry.space_group_name_H-M   'P 1'
#
loop_
_entity.id
_entity.type
_entity.pdbx_description
1 polymer ?
#
loop_
_entity_poly.entity_id
_entity_poly.type
_entity_poly.pdbx_seq_one_letter_code
_entity_poly.pdbx_strand_id
1 'polypeptide(L)'
;MPYIFKRSVTMRKILAIICQILLLQKCQGIIPSDEAGAQVIDAQKAASPVCQPLYDNLKKYMCSGHSGEVNLKEFELPEDIESLTISDGRELILNLATLTSFHKLTNLIIQDSQVKELKINGSDPVQIKVLKFIRSWSHCPDKISLYAVDCGIRLLDINSKVIYSLQGLEELHITNCTLSSITQPELPIRLTITGGGIDCLFPDHAILPQEERLVNFQWIGEWIKHHNATLADDVMCFCNVMHYKPFYSLNHISIKKKIKVDLERMEHCPSKCKCPLQGLTINKADDQFNIGKESLTNTNEWSPMIEVICKNVSLTKMPTQIPKHTTSFQASYNNITDINEIFVNDQYLKIHKILLDHNQIKSIDGDKFYKYLLNRHLDFALDLSYNQLEELPVRQMLMAYKFKRIYPQIRVTNNPFNCRKCDFLIEFQDILTRYNKGFEQSQEVRCSKSSEDYPNKRQVLSLDVNYLCAPDEPYLDQIDYINISLASILLLLFVNFAYNFYQYKTYSKLPWIVTKGPLGMGQGF
;
A
#
# COMPACT_ATOMS: atom_id res chain seq x y z
N MET A 1 25.28 35.31 12.92
CA MET A 1 24.24 35.82 12.00
C MET A 1 23.10 34.80 11.88
N PRO A 2 21.93 34.97 12.51
CA PRO A 2 20.78 34.10 12.29
C PRO A 2 19.53 34.90 11.89
N TYR A 3 19.32 35.14 10.60
CA TYR A 3 18.08 35.77 10.09
C TYR A 3 17.71 35.30 8.67
N ILE A 4 17.87 34.01 8.34
CA ILE A 4 17.51 33.51 6.99
C ILE A 4 16.57 32.28 6.97
N PHE A 5 16.37 31.55 8.07
CA PHE A 5 15.64 30.26 7.99
C PHE A 5 14.10 30.28 8.19
N LYS A 6 13.46 31.45 8.32
CA LYS A 6 11.99 31.52 8.53
C LYS A 6 11.14 31.61 7.24
N ARG A 7 11.74 31.75 6.05
CA ARG A 7 11.01 31.86 4.76
C ARG A 7 10.68 30.52 4.08
N SER A 8 11.26 29.40 4.51
CA SER A 8 11.09 28.10 3.81
C SER A 8 9.69 27.49 3.96
N VAL A 9 9.03 27.68 5.11
CA VAL A 9 7.71 27.07 5.37
C VAL A 9 6.60 27.78 4.60
N THR A 10 6.68 29.11 4.45
CA THR A 10 5.69 29.89 3.69
C THR A 10 5.80 29.61 2.19
N MET A 11 7.02 29.45 1.67
CA MET A 11 7.22 29.11 0.25
C MET A 11 6.69 27.71 -0.10
N ARG A 12 6.82 26.72 0.80
CA ARG A 12 6.24 25.38 0.58
C ARG A 12 4.71 25.40 0.57
N LYS A 13 4.08 26.23 1.41
CA LYS A 13 2.62 26.41 1.40
C LYS A 13 2.15 27.12 0.13
N ILE A 14 2.88 28.15 -0.32
CA ILE A 14 2.57 28.85 -1.57
C ILE A 14 2.79 27.93 -2.79
N LEU A 15 3.85 27.13 -2.83
CA LEU A 15 4.06 26.14 -3.89
C LEU A 15 2.97 25.05 -3.89
N ALA A 16 2.52 24.59 -2.71
CA ALA A 16 1.44 23.62 -2.62
C ALA A 16 0.11 24.19 -3.15
N ILE A 17 -0.19 25.46 -2.85
CA ILE A 17 -1.39 26.16 -3.34
C ILE A 17 -1.28 26.42 -4.85
N ILE A 18 -0.14 26.87 -5.35
CA ILE A 18 0.09 27.06 -6.80
C ILE A 18 0.02 25.72 -7.55
N CYS A 19 0.53 24.64 -6.96
CA CYS A 19 0.43 23.31 -7.54
C CYS A 19 -1.03 22.80 -7.56
N GLN A 20 -1.82 23.08 -6.51
CA GLN A 20 -3.27 22.81 -6.52
C GLN A 20 -4.02 23.63 -7.57
N ILE A 21 -3.69 24.91 -7.74
CA ILE A 21 -4.32 25.77 -8.76
C ILE A 21 -3.96 25.31 -10.18
N LEU A 22 -2.69 24.95 -10.42
CA LEU A 22 -2.24 24.43 -11.71
C LEU A 22 -2.78 23.01 -12.01
N LEU A 23 -3.00 22.19 -10.98
CA LEU A 23 -3.68 20.89 -11.11
C LEU A 23 -5.17 21.06 -11.42
N LEU A 24 -5.84 22.03 -10.79
CA LEU A 24 -7.23 22.37 -11.11
C LEU A 24 -7.39 22.87 -12.56
N GLN A 25 -6.46 23.70 -13.04
CA GLN A 25 -6.46 24.15 -14.44
C GLN A 25 -6.16 23.02 -15.44
N LYS A 26 -5.33 22.02 -15.07
CA LYS A 26 -5.10 20.84 -15.92
C LYS A 26 -6.25 19.85 -15.93
N CYS A 27 -7.02 19.74 -14.85
CA CYS A 27 -8.25 18.95 -14.83
C CYS A 27 -9.38 19.58 -15.66
N GLN A 28 -9.37 20.90 -15.86
CA GLN A 28 -10.28 21.58 -16.80
C GLN A 28 -9.83 21.48 -18.28
N GLY A 29 -8.57 21.12 -18.55
CA GLY A 29 -7.98 21.15 -19.88
C GLY A 29 -8.02 19.84 -20.69
N ILE A 30 -8.70 18.79 -20.22
CA ILE A 30 -8.80 17.50 -20.93
C ILE A 30 -10.23 16.95 -20.85
N ILE A 31 -11.21 17.83 -21.08
CA ILE A 31 -12.51 17.46 -21.63
C ILE A 31 -12.37 17.78 -23.13
N PRO A 32 -12.71 16.87 -24.05
CA PRO A 32 -12.77 17.25 -25.46
C PRO A 32 -13.75 18.41 -25.58
N SER A 33 -13.23 19.57 -25.94
CA SER A 33 -14.02 20.75 -26.27
C SER A 33 -14.72 20.51 -27.61
N ASP A 34 -15.77 19.69 -27.59
CA ASP A 34 -16.89 19.85 -28.51
C ASP A 34 -17.81 20.95 -27.93
N GLU A 35 -17.22 22.11 -27.64
CA GLU A 35 -17.95 23.38 -27.51
C GLU A 35 -18.21 23.92 -28.93
N ALA A 36 -18.97 23.16 -29.70
CA ALA A 36 -19.76 23.71 -30.79
C ALA A 36 -21.16 24.00 -30.24
N GLY A 37 -21.29 25.16 -29.58
CA GLY A 37 -22.55 25.90 -29.44
C GLY A 37 -23.82 25.11 -29.14
N ALA A 38 -23.89 24.46 -27.99
CA ALA A 38 -25.18 24.22 -27.33
C ALA A 38 -25.32 25.23 -26.19
N GLN A 39 -25.79 26.44 -26.53
CA GLN A 39 -26.52 27.24 -25.54
C GLN A 39 -27.59 26.32 -24.96
N VAL A 40 -27.50 26.04 -23.65
CA VAL A 40 -28.59 25.43 -22.91
C VAL A 40 -29.73 26.44 -22.96
N ILE A 41 -30.65 26.19 -23.88
CA ILE A 41 -31.95 26.85 -23.96
C ILE A 41 -32.70 26.41 -22.71
N ASP A 42 -32.61 27.20 -21.64
CA ASP A 42 -33.51 27.16 -20.47
C ASP A 42 -34.92 27.68 -20.84
N ALA A 43 -35.40 27.32 -22.03
CA ALA A 43 -36.70 27.67 -22.57
C ALA A 43 -37.32 26.46 -23.28
N GLN A 44 -37.34 25.30 -22.62
CA GLN A 44 -38.39 24.31 -22.89
C GLN A 44 -39.60 24.68 -22.04
N LYS A 45 -40.53 25.42 -22.65
CA LYS A 45 -41.95 25.34 -22.26
C LYS A 45 -42.28 23.86 -22.13
N ALA A 46 -42.70 23.41 -20.95
CA ALA A 46 -43.14 22.05 -20.70
C ALA A 46 -44.23 21.71 -21.73
N ALA A 47 -43.86 21.01 -22.81
CA ALA A 47 -44.83 20.41 -23.69
C ALA A 47 -45.59 19.40 -22.83
N SER A 48 -46.93 19.40 -22.95
CA SER A 48 -47.75 18.40 -22.27
C SER A 48 -47.19 17.01 -22.58
N PRO A 49 -47.17 16.09 -21.61
CA PRO A 49 -46.68 14.74 -21.85
C PRO A 49 -47.45 14.09 -23.00
N VAL A 50 -46.73 13.50 -23.95
CA VAL A 50 -47.32 12.86 -25.13
C VAL A 50 -46.85 11.41 -25.20
N CYS A 51 -47.78 10.48 -25.35
CA CYS A 51 -47.50 9.09 -25.72
C CYS A 51 -47.95 8.84 -27.16
N GLN A 52 -47.05 8.31 -27.99
CA GLN A 52 -47.31 8.01 -29.41
C GLN A 52 -46.79 6.61 -29.78
N PRO A 53 -47.42 5.93 -30.74
CA PRO A 53 -46.90 4.67 -31.25
C PRO A 53 -45.55 4.87 -31.97
N LEU A 54 -44.64 3.91 -31.79
CA LEU A 54 -43.29 3.88 -32.35
C LEU A 54 -43.36 3.24 -33.74
N TYR A 55 -43.40 4.07 -34.80
CA TYR A 55 -43.62 3.66 -36.20
C TYR A 55 -44.99 2.99 -36.42
N ASP A 56 -45.22 2.35 -37.59
CA ASP A 56 -46.46 1.60 -37.93
C ASP A 56 -46.73 0.38 -37.02
N ASN A 57 -45.96 0.19 -35.95
CA ASN A 57 -46.10 -0.93 -35.03
C ASN A 57 -46.93 -0.52 -33.82
N LEU A 58 -48.25 -0.72 -33.92
CA LEU A 58 -49.27 -0.36 -32.92
C LEU A 58 -49.07 -0.98 -31.52
N LYS A 59 -48.04 -1.82 -31.32
CA LYS A 59 -47.73 -2.47 -30.03
C LYS A 59 -46.54 -1.87 -29.29
N LYS A 60 -45.89 -0.86 -29.87
CA LYS A 60 -44.74 -0.16 -29.27
C LYS A 60 -45.10 1.30 -29.06
N TYR A 61 -44.90 1.83 -27.87
CA TYR A 61 -45.21 3.23 -27.57
C TYR A 61 -44.00 3.96 -27.01
N MET A 62 -43.92 5.26 -27.31
CA MET A 62 -42.97 6.21 -26.75
C MET A 62 -43.72 7.32 -26.04
N CYS A 63 -43.43 7.53 -24.76
CA CYS A 63 -43.96 8.59 -23.93
C CYS A 63 -42.83 9.57 -23.60
N SER A 64 -43.01 10.87 -23.85
CA SER A 64 -41.96 11.88 -23.66
C SER A 64 -42.41 13.09 -22.83
N GLY A 65 -41.45 13.74 -22.16
CA GLY A 65 -41.64 15.05 -21.52
C GLY A 65 -42.35 15.04 -20.15
N HIS A 66 -42.37 13.90 -19.45
CA HIS A 66 -43.05 13.80 -18.15
C HIS A 66 -42.26 14.45 -17.02
N SER A 67 -42.97 15.03 -16.05
CA SER A 67 -42.42 15.47 -14.77
C SER A 67 -43.24 14.91 -13.61
N GLY A 68 -42.59 14.27 -12.63
CA GLY A 68 -43.27 13.70 -11.45
C GLY A 68 -43.83 12.28 -11.64
N GLU A 69 -44.96 11.97 -11.00
CA GLU A 69 -45.57 10.64 -11.04
C GLU A 69 -46.25 10.36 -12.38
N VAL A 70 -45.76 9.34 -13.09
CA VAL A 70 -46.31 8.94 -14.38
C VAL A 70 -47.44 7.94 -14.13
N ASN A 71 -48.67 8.42 -14.23
CA ASN A 71 -49.85 7.57 -14.21
C ASN A 71 -50.18 7.11 -15.64
N LEU A 72 -49.69 5.93 -16.01
CA LEU A 72 -49.85 5.40 -17.37
C LEU A 72 -51.31 5.19 -17.79
N LYS A 73 -52.25 5.14 -16.84
CA LYS A 73 -53.69 5.06 -17.11
C LYS A 73 -54.26 6.31 -17.78
N GLU A 74 -53.60 7.45 -17.64
CA GLU A 74 -54.05 8.72 -18.23
C GLU A 74 -53.76 8.82 -19.73
N PHE A 75 -52.92 7.94 -20.28
CA PHE A 75 -52.48 8.00 -21.69
C PHE A 75 -53.26 7.08 -22.64
N GLU A 76 -54.36 6.47 -22.16
CA GLU A 76 -55.24 5.59 -22.96
C GLU A 76 -54.45 4.55 -23.80
N LEU A 77 -53.37 3.99 -23.22
CA LEU A 77 -52.53 3.00 -23.90
C LEU A 77 -53.31 1.69 -24.13
N PRO A 78 -53.11 1.00 -25.27
CA PRO A 78 -53.75 -0.29 -25.53
C PRO A 78 -53.32 -1.35 -24.50
N GLU A 79 -54.26 -2.21 -24.11
CA GLU A 79 -53.99 -3.32 -23.18
C GLU A 79 -53.00 -4.36 -23.76
N ASP A 80 -52.86 -4.43 -25.09
CA ASP A 80 -52.01 -5.38 -25.79
C ASP A 80 -50.61 -4.84 -26.15
N ILE A 81 -50.21 -3.72 -25.54
CA ILE A 81 -48.86 -3.17 -25.66
C ILE A 81 -47.78 -4.18 -25.26
N GLU A 82 -46.76 -4.35 -26.10
CA GLU A 82 -45.65 -5.28 -25.87
C GLU A 82 -44.36 -4.56 -25.45
N SER A 83 -44.23 -3.27 -25.80
CA SER A 83 -43.06 -2.46 -25.50
C SER A 83 -43.43 -1.01 -25.19
N LEU A 84 -42.91 -0.50 -24.07
CA LEU A 84 -43.07 0.88 -23.65
C LEU A 84 -41.72 1.57 -23.49
N THR A 85 -41.54 2.70 -24.15
CA THR A 85 -40.38 3.58 -24.03
C THR A 85 -40.80 4.88 -23.34
N ILE A 86 -40.08 5.28 -22.30
CA ILE A 86 -40.28 6.55 -21.61
C ILE A 86 -39.01 7.38 -21.82
N SER A 87 -39.13 8.53 -22.48
CA SER A 87 -38.02 9.41 -22.81
C SER A 87 -38.15 10.80 -22.17
N ASP A 88 -37.01 11.47 -21.98
CA ASP A 88 -36.93 12.89 -21.61
C ASP A 88 -37.72 13.25 -20.32
N GLY A 89 -37.86 12.28 -19.41
CA GLY A 89 -38.55 12.47 -18.13
C GLY A 89 -37.70 13.24 -17.12
N ARG A 90 -38.32 14.14 -16.34
CA ARG A 90 -37.71 14.82 -15.20
C ARG A 90 -38.37 14.33 -13.91
N GLU A 91 -37.59 14.02 -12.87
CA GLU A 91 -38.12 13.52 -11.59
C GLU A 91 -39.17 12.39 -11.71
N LEU A 92 -38.97 11.47 -12.63
CA LEU A 92 -39.89 10.40 -12.97
C LEU A 92 -40.15 9.49 -11.76
N ILE A 93 -41.40 9.42 -11.33
CA ILE A 93 -41.88 8.44 -10.35
C ILE A 93 -42.74 7.43 -11.10
N LEU A 94 -42.21 6.22 -11.34
CA LEU A 94 -42.99 5.15 -11.96
C LEU A 94 -43.60 4.28 -10.88
N ASN A 95 -44.92 4.25 -10.82
CA ASN A 95 -45.63 3.27 -10.02
C ASN A 95 -45.80 1.98 -10.84
N LEU A 96 -44.99 0.97 -10.55
CA LEU A 96 -45.01 -0.32 -11.25
C LEU A 96 -46.37 -1.02 -11.14
N ALA A 97 -47.19 -0.72 -10.12
CA ALA A 97 -48.55 -1.25 -10.02
C ALA A 97 -49.49 -0.74 -11.13
N THR A 98 -49.16 0.37 -11.80
CA THR A 98 -49.92 0.82 -12.98
C THR A 98 -49.59 0.00 -14.22
N LEU A 99 -48.49 -0.77 -14.21
CA LEU A 99 -48.09 -1.64 -15.31
C LEU A 99 -48.81 -2.98 -15.31
N THR A 100 -49.44 -3.38 -14.19
CA THR A 100 -50.14 -4.67 -14.08
C THR A 100 -51.37 -4.76 -15.00
N SER A 101 -51.93 -3.63 -15.45
CA SER A 101 -53.00 -3.62 -16.46
C SER A 101 -52.52 -4.03 -17.85
N PHE A 102 -51.21 -3.93 -18.14
CA PHE A 102 -50.64 -4.27 -19.43
C PHE A 102 -50.03 -5.67 -19.40
N HIS A 103 -50.89 -6.69 -19.43
CA HIS A 103 -50.51 -8.10 -19.30
C HIS A 103 -49.57 -8.62 -20.41
N LYS A 104 -49.47 -7.94 -21.56
CA LYS A 104 -48.53 -8.27 -22.65
C LYS A 104 -47.24 -7.47 -22.62
N LEU A 105 -47.08 -6.51 -21.70
CA LEU A 105 -45.92 -5.64 -21.66
C LEU A 105 -44.70 -6.42 -21.18
N THR A 106 -43.83 -6.80 -22.12
CA THR A 106 -42.61 -7.53 -21.82
C THR A 106 -41.38 -6.63 -21.80
N ASN A 107 -41.40 -5.49 -22.50
CA ASN A 107 -40.25 -4.60 -22.66
C ASN A 107 -40.52 -3.21 -22.09
N LEU A 108 -39.71 -2.78 -21.13
CA LEU A 108 -39.73 -1.41 -20.60
C LEU A 108 -38.37 -0.75 -20.86
N ILE A 109 -38.40 0.41 -21.53
CA ILE A 109 -37.21 1.20 -21.86
C ILE A 109 -37.36 2.57 -21.21
N ILE A 110 -36.41 2.94 -20.36
CA ILE A 110 -36.30 4.29 -19.78
C ILE A 110 -35.07 4.92 -20.40
N GLN A 111 -35.26 6.02 -21.12
CA GLN A 111 -34.23 6.67 -21.91
C GLN A 111 -34.14 8.16 -21.58
N ASP A 112 -32.93 8.73 -21.50
CA ASP A 112 -32.69 10.17 -21.34
C ASP A 112 -33.50 10.81 -20.18
N SER A 113 -33.78 10.02 -19.13
CA SER A 113 -34.74 10.38 -18.08
C SER A 113 -34.10 10.39 -16.70
N GLN A 114 -34.54 11.33 -15.86
CA GLN A 114 -34.25 11.38 -14.44
C GLN A 114 -35.29 10.57 -13.66
N VAL A 115 -34.90 9.43 -13.09
CA VAL A 115 -35.74 8.53 -12.29
C VAL A 115 -35.65 8.91 -10.82
N LYS A 116 -36.71 9.51 -10.27
CA LYS A 116 -36.77 9.84 -8.83
C LYS A 116 -37.06 8.60 -7.99
N GLU A 117 -38.04 7.82 -8.40
CA GLU A 117 -38.49 6.65 -7.65
C GLU A 117 -39.15 5.62 -8.56
N LEU A 118 -38.92 4.34 -8.30
CA LEU A 118 -39.69 3.24 -8.86
C LEU A 118 -40.55 2.69 -7.72
N LYS A 119 -41.78 3.18 -7.59
CA LYS A 119 -42.73 2.80 -6.55
C LYS A 119 -43.36 1.45 -6.89
N ILE A 120 -43.52 0.60 -5.89
CA ILE A 120 -44.21 -0.69 -6.02
C ILE A 120 -45.32 -0.70 -4.99
N ASN A 121 -46.51 -0.27 -5.40
CA ASN A 121 -47.70 -0.27 -4.55
C ASN A 121 -48.67 -1.37 -5.03
N GLY A 122 -48.33 -2.64 -4.80
CA GLY A 122 -49.19 -3.76 -5.19
C GLY A 122 -48.56 -5.12 -4.90
N SER A 123 -49.40 -6.12 -4.64
CA SER A 123 -49.01 -7.53 -4.44
C SER A 123 -48.74 -8.27 -5.75
N ASP A 124 -49.20 -7.72 -6.87
CA ASP A 124 -49.23 -8.45 -8.14
C ASP A 124 -47.91 -8.24 -8.90
N PRO A 125 -47.18 -9.33 -9.23
CA PRO A 125 -45.91 -9.22 -9.92
C PRO A 125 -46.10 -8.73 -11.35
N VAL A 126 -45.33 -7.71 -11.74
CA VAL A 126 -45.30 -7.21 -13.11
C VAL A 126 -44.43 -8.13 -13.97
N GLN A 127 -44.95 -8.66 -15.08
CA GLN A 127 -44.25 -9.59 -15.98
C GLN A 127 -43.33 -8.88 -17.00
N ILE A 128 -42.58 -7.87 -16.57
CA ILE A 128 -41.55 -7.28 -17.44
C ILE A 128 -40.41 -8.27 -17.57
N LYS A 129 -40.11 -8.69 -18.80
CA LYS A 129 -39.01 -9.59 -19.13
C LYS A 129 -37.71 -8.84 -19.40
N VAL A 130 -37.80 -7.66 -20.04
CA VAL A 130 -36.64 -6.87 -20.44
C VAL A 130 -36.79 -5.45 -19.93
N LEU A 131 -35.83 -5.01 -19.12
CA LEU A 131 -35.72 -3.64 -18.63
C LEU A 131 -34.47 -2.99 -19.19
N LYS A 132 -34.60 -1.80 -19.80
CA LYS A 132 -33.46 -1.05 -20.35
C LYS A 132 -33.40 0.35 -19.77
N PHE A 133 -32.23 0.74 -19.27
CA PHE A 133 -31.89 2.12 -18.93
C PHE A 133 -30.89 2.65 -19.94
N ILE A 134 -31.20 3.76 -20.62
CA ILE A 134 -30.33 4.38 -21.62
C ILE A 134 -30.11 5.84 -21.23
N ARG A 135 -28.86 6.25 -20.98
CA ARG A 135 -28.52 7.62 -20.56
C ARG A 135 -29.44 8.18 -19.46
N SER A 136 -29.83 7.31 -18.53
CA SER A 136 -30.78 7.62 -17.45
C SER A 136 -30.04 7.80 -16.12
N TRP A 137 -30.63 8.54 -15.20
CA TRP A 137 -30.02 8.82 -13.89
C TRP A 137 -31.06 8.99 -12.80
N SER A 138 -30.67 8.77 -11.56
CA SER A 138 -31.49 8.97 -10.38
C SER A 138 -31.46 10.40 -9.86
N HIS A 139 -32.50 10.78 -9.12
CA HIS A 139 -32.53 12.04 -8.37
C HIS A 139 -31.50 11.99 -7.24
N CYS A 140 -30.64 13.01 -7.14
CA CYS A 140 -29.72 13.12 -6.00
C CYS A 140 -30.54 13.35 -4.73
N PRO A 141 -30.38 12.54 -3.67
CA PRO A 141 -31.12 12.76 -2.44
C PRO A 141 -30.68 14.10 -1.82
N ASP A 142 -31.65 14.99 -1.59
CA ASP A 142 -31.47 16.35 -1.01
C ASP A 142 -30.75 16.36 0.37
N LYS A 143 -30.51 15.20 0.98
CA LYS A 143 -30.05 15.05 2.37
C LYS A 143 -28.60 14.60 2.55
N ILE A 144 -27.80 14.47 1.50
CA ILE A 144 -26.37 14.13 1.69
C ILE A 144 -25.57 15.41 1.97
N SER A 145 -25.41 15.67 3.27
CA SER A 145 -24.46 16.55 3.99
C SER A 145 -23.56 17.47 3.13
N LEU A 146 -23.55 18.78 3.46
CA LEU A 146 -22.54 19.87 3.42
C LEU A 146 -21.19 19.76 2.66
N TYR A 147 -20.81 18.60 2.12
CA TYR A 147 -19.60 18.30 1.36
C TYR A 147 -19.87 17.83 -0.08
N ALA A 148 -21.13 17.57 -0.45
CA ALA A 148 -21.51 17.35 -1.84
C ALA A 148 -21.59 18.71 -2.56
N VAL A 149 -20.46 19.17 -3.08
CA VAL A 149 -20.45 20.22 -4.10
C VAL A 149 -21.27 19.70 -5.26
N ASP A 150 -22.37 20.42 -5.56
CA ASP A 150 -23.11 20.46 -6.82
C ASP A 150 -22.91 19.21 -7.69
N CYS A 151 -23.71 18.16 -7.47
CA CYS A 151 -23.62 16.93 -8.26
C CYS A 151 -24.08 17.18 -9.70
N GLY A 152 -23.22 17.80 -10.52
CA GLY A 152 -23.36 17.81 -11.99
C GLY A 152 -23.25 16.41 -12.61
N ILE A 153 -23.06 15.37 -11.79
CA ILE A 153 -22.92 13.97 -12.21
C ILE A 153 -24.27 13.28 -12.00
N ARG A 154 -24.83 12.84 -13.13
CA ARG A 154 -26.09 12.11 -13.25
C ARG A 154 -25.88 10.63 -12.85
N LEU A 155 -26.19 10.27 -11.60
CA LEU A 155 -26.01 8.93 -11.03
C LEU A 155 -27.31 8.11 -11.01
N LEU A 156 -27.33 6.89 -11.53
CA LEU A 156 -28.43 5.92 -11.48
C LEU A 156 -28.24 4.94 -10.31
N ASP A 157 -29.25 4.80 -9.45
CA ASP A 157 -29.28 3.87 -8.33
C ASP A 157 -30.32 2.77 -8.57
N ILE A 158 -29.87 1.51 -8.62
CA ILE A 158 -30.74 0.34 -8.79
C ILE A 158 -30.64 -0.52 -7.51
N ASN A 159 -31.57 -0.26 -6.60
CA ASN A 159 -31.65 -0.99 -5.34
C ASN A 159 -32.37 -2.33 -5.50
N SER A 160 -32.22 -3.19 -4.50
CA SER A 160 -32.70 -4.57 -4.56
C SER A 160 -34.23 -4.62 -4.60
N LYS A 161 -34.92 -3.67 -3.96
CA LYS A 161 -36.40 -3.58 -4.00
C LYS A 161 -36.93 -3.42 -5.42
N VAL A 162 -36.24 -2.64 -6.26
CA VAL A 162 -36.60 -2.50 -7.68
C VAL A 162 -36.48 -3.85 -8.39
N ILE A 163 -35.36 -4.54 -8.22
CA ILE A 163 -35.11 -5.83 -8.88
C ILE A 163 -36.12 -6.89 -8.41
N TYR A 164 -36.38 -7.01 -7.10
CA TYR A 164 -37.32 -7.98 -6.54
C TYR A 164 -38.77 -7.79 -7.01
N SER A 165 -39.16 -6.54 -7.30
CA SER A 165 -40.51 -6.25 -7.76
C SER A 165 -40.80 -6.74 -9.18
N LEU A 166 -39.76 -7.05 -9.94
CA LEU A 166 -39.84 -7.52 -11.31
C LEU A 166 -39.63 -9.04 -11.33
N GLN A 167 -40.57 -9.79 -10.75
CA GLN A 167 -40.46 -11.27 -10.57
C GLN A 167 -40.37 -12.07 -11.88
N GLY A 168 -40.46 -11.44 -13.05
CA GLY A 168 -40.28 -12.05 -14.38
C GLY A 168 -39.11 -11.48 -15.19
N LEU A 169 -38.23 -10.67 -14.58
CA LEU A 169 -37.12 -10.04 -15.30
C LEU A 169 -36.11 -11.08 -15.78
N GLU A 170 -35.94 -11.19 -17.09
CA GLU A 170 -34.99 -12.08 -17.75
C GLU A 170 -33.71 -11.31 -18.14
N GLU A 171 -33.85 -10.05 -18.56
CA GLU A 171 -32.73 -9.22 -19.04
C GLU A 171 -32.76 -7.79 -18.48
N LEU A 172 -31.61 -7.32 -18.00
CA LEU A 172 -31.38 -5.94 -17.56
C LEU A 172 -30.27 -5.31 -18.39
N HIS A 173 -30.59 -4.27 -19.15
CA HIS A 173 -29.64 -3.53 -19.98
C HIS A 173 -29.42 -2.13 -19.40
N ILE A 174 -28.16 -1.75 -19.19
CA ILE A 174 -27.76 -0.43 -18.70
C ILE A 174 -26.76 0.16 -19.68
N THR A 175 -27.15 1.22 -20.38
CA THR A 175 -26.36 1.81 -21.46
C THR A 175 -26.09 3.28 -21.19
N ASN A 176 -24.82 3.69 -21.18
CA ASN A 176 -24.37 5.07 -20.98
C ASN A 176 -24.95 5.72 -19.71
N CYS A 177 -25.11 4.93 -18.64
CA CYS A 177 -25.55 5.42 -17.32
C CYS A 177 -24.35 5.45 -16.37
N THR A 178 -24.34 6.38 -15.40
CA THR A 178 -23.35 6.34 -14.32
C THR A 178 -23.98 5.68 -13.11
N LEU A 179 -23.61 4.47 -12.74
CA LEU A 179 -24.23 3.74 -11.63
C LEU A 179 -23.58 4.13 -10.30
N SER A 180 -24.38 4.53 -9.30
CA SER A 180 -23.89 4.72 -7.93
C SER A 180 -23.84 3.40 -7.15
N SER A 181 -24.88 2.58 -7.32
CA SER A 181 -24.97 1.27 -6.69
C SER A 181 -25.79 0.32 -7.55
N ILE A 182 -25.40 -0.95 -7.55
CA ILE A 182 -26.18 -2.06 -8.09
C ILE A 182 -26.09 -3.21 -7.11
N THR A 183 -27.26 -3.66 -6.66
CA THR A 183 -27.38 -4.78 -5.71
C THR A 183 -27.39 -6.11 -6.47
N GLN A 184 -26.81 -7.14 -5.87
CA GLN A 184 -26.81 -8.48 -6.45
C GLN A 184 -28.27 -8.97 -6.58
N PRO A 185 -28.73 -9.35 -7.78
CA PRO A 185 -30.04 -9.97 -7.94
C PRO A 185 -30.03 -11.38 -7.34
N GLU A 186 -31.09 -11.78 -6.64
CA GLU A 186 -31.26 -13.18 -6.19
C GLU A 186 -31.66 -14.12 -7.33
N LEU A 187 -32.21 -13.57 -8.42
CA LEU A 187 -32.69 -14.33 -9.58
C LEU A 187 -31.65 -14.30 -10.71
N PRO A 188 -31.56 -15.37 -11.53
CA PRO A 188 -30.65 -15.43 -12.67
C PRO A 188 -31.13 -14.52 -13.80
N ILE A 189 -30.78 -13.23 -13.73
CA ILE A 189 -31.04 -12.26 -14.80
C ILE A 189 -29.80 -12.10 -15.68
N ARG A 190 -29.99 -11.87 -16.98
CA ARG A 190 -28.89 -11.49 -17.88
C ARG A 190 -28.63 -10.00 -17.76
N LEU A 191 -27.52 -9.64 -17.14
CA LEU A 191 -27.10 -8.25 -16.97
C LEU A 191 -26.21 -7.82 -18.14
N THR A 192 -26.51 -6.71 -18.80
CA THR A 192 -25.67 -6.12 -19.83
C THR A 192 -25.41 -4.66 -19.50
N ILE A 193 -24.13 -4.29 -19.33
CA ILE A 193 -23.72 -2.91 -19.05
C ILE A 193 -22.78 -2.44 -20.16
N THR A 194 -23.13 -1.32 -20.80
CA THR A 194 -22.37 -0.74 -21.92
C THR A 194 -22.20 0.77 -21.76
N GLY A 195 -20.98 1.29 -21.96
CA GLY A 195 -20.66 2.70 -21.76
C GLY A 195 -20.96 3.25 -20.36
N GLY A 196 -20.83 4.57 -20.22
CA GLY A 196 -21.06 5.27 -18.95
C GLY A 196 -19.98 4.96 -17.90
N GLY A 197 -20.40 4.87 -16.63
CA GLY A 197 -19.47 4.56 -15.55
C GLY A 197 -20.12 3.92 -14.34
N ILE A 198 -19.32 3.42 -13.41
CA ILE A 198 -19.81 2.93 -12.12
C ILE A 198 -18.95 3.50 -11.02
N ASP A 199 -19.57 3.87 -9.92
CA ASP A 199 -18.89 4.28 -8.71
C ASP A 199 -18.04 3.12 -8.18
N CYS A 200 -16.73 3.29 -8.31
CA CYS A 200 -15.75 2.29 -7.92
C CYS A 200 -15.21 2.51 -6.51
N LEU A 201 -15.84 3.38 -5.72
CA LEU A 201 -15.47 3.69 -4.34
C LEU A 201 -15.21 2.43 -3.50
N PHE A 202 -14.08 2.44 -2.81
CA PHE A 202 -13.69 1.36 -1.91
C PHE A 202 -14.49 1.43 -0.60
N PRO A 203 -15.01 0.30 -0.10
CA PRO A 203 -15.63 0.21 1.23
C PRO A 203 -14.66 0.58 2.36
N ASP A 204 -13.35 0.35 2.15
CA ASP A 204 -12.35 0.36 3.23
C ASP A 204 -11.92 1.74 3.73
N HIS A 205 -12.37 2.83 3.07
CA HIS A 205 -12.00 4.21 3.46
C HIS A 205 -13.17 5.06 3.95
N ALA A 206 -14.39 4.53 3.95
CA ALA A 206 -15.52 5.24 4.55
C ALA A 206 -15.46 5.13 6.07
N ILE A 207 -15.52 6.27 6.76
CA ILE A 207 -15.65 6.39 8.24
C ILE A 207 -17.04 5.86 8.72
N LEU A 208 -17.83 5.30 7.81
CA LEU A 208 -19.19 4.82 8.06
C LEU A 208 -19.20 3.29 8.19
N PRO A 209 -20.18 2.72 8.91
CA PRO A 209 -20.25 1.28 9.16
C PRO A 209 -20.13 0.47 7.86
N GLN A 210 -19.20 -0.49 7.85
CA GLN A 210 -18.76 -1.25 6.67
C GLN A 210 -19.85 -2.10 6.00
N GLU A 211 -20.99 -2.32 6.67
CA GLU A 211 -21.97 -3.34 6.25
C GLU A 211 -22.95 -2.85 5.17
N GLU A 212 -23.10 -1.53 4.93
CA GLU A 212 -24.17 -1.03 4.04
C GLU A 212 -23.71 -0.39 2.72
N ARG A 213 -22.40 -0.24 2.46
CA ARG A 213 -21.87 0.40 1.22
C ARG A 213 -21.00 -0.50 0.36
N LEU A 214 -21.22 -1.80 0.45
CA LEU A 214 -20.52 -2.78 -0.37
C LEU A 214 -21.22 -2.95 -1.71
N VAL A 215 -20.88 -2.11 -2.70
CA VAL A 215 -20.92 -2.60 -4.09
C VAL A 215 -19.74 -3.53 -4.25
N ASN A 216 -19.88 -4.75 -3.75
CA ASN A 216 -18.88 -5.78 -3.94
C ASN A 216 -18.96 -6.27 -5.39
N PHE A 217 -18.16 -5.69 -6.29
CA PHE A 217 -18.07 -6.12 -7.69
C PHE A 217 -17.68 -7.60 -7.87
N GLN A 218 -17.33 -8.31 -6.80
CA GLN A 218 -17.08 -9.75 -6.82
C GLN A 218 -18.27 -10.52 -7.40
N TRP A 219 -19.52 -10.19 -7.05
CA TRP A 219 -20.67 -10.90 -7.61
C TRP A 219 -20.82 -10.66 -9.11
N ILE A 220 -20.55 -9.43 -9.59
CA ILE A 220 -20.51 -9.12 -11.03
C ILE A 220 -19.41 -9.93 -11.72
N GLY A 221 -18.23 -10.03 -11.08
CA GLY A 221 -17.13 -10.87 -11.58
C GLY A 221 -17.51 -12.35 -11.69
N GLU A 222 -18.18 -12.91 -10.69
CA GLU A 222 -18.69 -14.28 -10.74
C GLU A 222 -19.79 -14.45 -11.80
N TRP A 223 -20.64 -13.45 -12.01
CA TRP A 223 -21.66 -13.50 -13.07
C TRP A 223 -21.05 -13.44 -14.46
N ILE A 224 -20.00 -12.65 -14.66
CA ILE A 224 -19.24 -12.62 -15.92
C ILE A 224 -18.63 -14.02 -16.20
N LYS A 225 -18.05 -14.68 -15.19
CA LYS A 225 -17.50 -16.05 -15.33
C LYS A 225 -18.58 -17.06 -15.75
N HIS A 226 -19.79 -16.94 -15.22
CA HIS A 226 -20.92 -17.83 -15.53
C HIS A 226 -21.73 -17.39 -16.76
N HIS A 227 -21.27 -16.39 -17.52
CA HIS A 227 -21.98 -15.84 -18.70
C HIS A 227 -23.37 -15.25 -18.39
N ASN A 228 -23.62 -14.87 -17.13
CA ASN A 228 -24.85 -14.21 -16.66
C ASN A 228 -24.76 -12.68 -16.72
N ALA A 229 -23.55 -12.13 -16.85
CA ALA A 229 -23.34 -10.70 -17.06
C ALA A 229 -22.38 -10.44 -18.22
N THR A 230 -22.69 -9.42 -19.02
CA THR A 230 -21.79 -8.86 -20.03
C THR A 230 -21.46 -7.42 -19.67
N LEU A 231 -20.17 -7.11 -19.67
CA LEU A 231 -19.64 -5.80 -19.34
C LEU A 231 -18.74 -5.35 -20.50
N ALA A 232 -19.11 -4.26 -21.16
CA ALA A 232 -18.30 -3.72 -22.24
C ALA A 232 -17.02 -3.05 -21.70
N ASP A 233 -16.00 -2.97 -22.56
CA ASP A 233 -14.68 -2.46 -22.17
C ASP A 233 -14.70 -0.94 -21.90
N ASP A 234 -15.70 -0.24 -22.44
CA ASP A 234 -15.93 1.20 -22.33
C ASP A 234 -16.63 1.64 -21.04
N VAL A 235 -17.05 0.69 -20.19
CA VAL A 235 -17.62 1.00 -18.88
C VAL A 235 -16.48 1.35 -17.92
N MET A 236 -16.47 2.61 -17.48
CA MET A 236 -15.37 3.16 -16.70
C MET A 236 -15.67 3.24 -15.21
N CYS A 237 -14.65 3.01 -14.39
CA CYS A 237 -14.68 3.42 -13.00
C CYS A 237 -14.70 4.94 -12.90
N PHE A 238 -15.61 5.46 -12.07
CA PHE A 238 -15.60 6.83 -11.60
C PHE A 238 -15.54 6.80 -10.07
N CYS A 239 -14.81 7.71 -9.45
CA CYS A 239 -14.79 7.87 -8.00
C CYS A 239 -15.20 9.31 -7.64
N ASN A 240 -16.26 9.45 -6.87
CA ASN A 240 -16.78 10.76 -6.43
C ASN A 240 -16.00 11.36 -5.24
N VAL A 241 -14.74 10.99 -5.03
CA VAL A 241 -14.01 11.35 -3.81
C VAL A 241 -13.05 12.51 -4.04
N MET A 242 -13.41 13.64 -3.42
CA MET A 242 -12.53 14.75 -3.06
C MET A 242 -11.39 14.37 -2.09
N HIS A 243 -11.30 13.11 -1.65
CA HIS A 243 -10.27 12.67 -0.70
C HIS A 243 -8.98 12.22 -1.41
N TYR A 244 -8.19 13.24 -1.73
CA TYR A 244 -6.75 13.26 -2.00
C TYR A 244 -5.95 11.99 -1.64
N LYS A 245 -5.54 11.25 -2.67
CA LYS A 245 -4.11 10.97 -2.94
C LYS A 245 -3.87 11.18 -4.45
N PRO A 246 -3.17 12.23 -4.90
CA PRO A 246 -3.08 12.62 -6.32
C PRO A 246 -2.38 11.60 -7.24
N PHE A 247 -1.84 10.51 -6.68
CA PHE A 247 -1.07 9.50 -7.41
C PHE A 247 -1.82 8.18 -7.64
N TYR A 248 -3.03 8.02 -7.07
CA TYR A 248 -3.78 6.76 -7.11
C TYR A 248 -5.22 7.07 -7.47
N SER A 249 -5.58 6.85 -8.72
CA SER A 249 -6.96 7.03 -9.19
C SER A 249 -7.42 5.80 -9.93
N LEU A 250 -8.64 5.37 -9.65
CA LEU A 250 -9.35 4.39 -10.46
C LEU A 250 -10.17 5.06 -11.58
N ASN A 251 -10.19 6.38 -11.64
CA ASN A 251 -10.98 7.11 -12.63
C ASN A 251 -10.52 6.73 -14.04
N HIS A 252 -11.49 6.52 -14.93
CA HIS A 252 -11.25 6.20 -16.34
C HIS A 252 -10.54 4.84 -16.55
N ILE A 253 -10.60 3.95 -15.57
CA ILE A 253 -10.15 2.58 -15.72
C ILE A 253 -11.34 1.70 -16.05
N SER A 254 -11.22 0.88 -17.09
CA SER A 254 -12.24 -0.10 -17.44
C SER A 254 -12.56 -0.98 -16.23
N ILE A 255 -13.85 -1.09 -15.88
CA ILE A 255 -14.32 -1.89 -14.74
C ILE A 255 -13.96 -3.35 -14.92
N LYS A 256 -14.00 -3.85 -16.16
CA LYS A 256 -13.58 -5.21 -16.47
C LYS A 256 -12.13 -5.46 -16.08
N LYS A 257 -11.24 -4.49 -16.29
CA LYS A 257 -9.84 -4.55 -15.83
C LYS A 257 -9.77 -4.55 -14.30
N LYS A 258 -10.56 -3.71 -13.62
CA LYS A 258 -10.65 -3.70 -12.15
C LYS A 258 -11.11 -5.06 -11.59
N ILE A 259 -12.21 -5.61 -12.10
CA ILE A 259 -12.77 -6.90 -11.69
C ILE A 259 -11.73 -8.01 -11.85
N LYS A 260 -11.01 -8.05 -12.98
CA LYS A 260 -9.93 -9.03 -13.20
C LYS A 260 -8.86 -8.93 -12.11
N VAL A 261 -8.38 -7.72 -11.82
CA VAL A 261 -7.38 -7.48 -10.76
C VAL A 261 -7.92 -7.90 -9.39
N ASP A 262 -9.17 -7.59 -9.07
CA ASP A 262 -9.78 -7.96 -7.80
C ASP A 262 -9.92 -9.47 -7.62
N LEU A 263 -10.28 -10.21 -8.67
CA LEU A 263 -10.36 -11.67 -8.64
C LEU A 263 -8.97 -12.30 -8.43
N GLU A 264 -7.97 -11.88 -9.20
CA GLU A 264 -6.59 -12.38 -9.07
C GLU A 264 -6.00 -12.08 -7.68
N ARG A 265 -6.27 -10.87 -7.16
CA ARG A 265 -5.88 -10.43 -5.82
C ARG A 265 -6.48 -11.32 -4.74
N MET A 266 -7.78 -11.61 -4.83
CA MET A 266 -8.48 -12.41 -3.83
C MET A 266 -8.06 -13.89 -3.85
N GLU A 267 -7.77 -14.44 -5.03
CA GLU A 267 -7.30 -15.83 -5.19
C GLU A 267 -5.97 -16.08 -4.43
N HIS A 268 -5.07 -15.11 -4.45
CA HIS A 268 -3.73 -15.21 -3.87
C HIS A 268 -3.61 -14.57 -2.49
N CYS A 269 -4.72 -14.05 -1.93
CA CYS A 269 -4.72 -13.44 -0.61
C CYS A 269 -4.63 -14.51 0.49
N PRO A 270 -3.68 -14.42 1.45
CA PRO A 270 -3.61 -15.40 2.53
C PRO A 270 -4.91 -15.43 3.34
N SER A 271 -5.41 -16.62 3.66
CA SER A 271 -6.75 -16.83 4.22
C SER A 271 -7.05 -16.08 5.53
N LYS A 272 -6.02 -15.80 6.34
CA LYS A 272 -6.14 -15.04 7.59
C LYS A 272 -5.98 -13.52 7.40
N CYS A 273 -5.71 -13.05 6.20
CA CYS A 273 -5.35 -11.67 5.92
C CYS A 273 -6.42 -10.96 5.09
N LYS A 274 -6.39 -9.63 5.13
CA LYS A 274 -7.16 -8.77 4.24
C LYS A 274 -6.21 -8.21 3.18
N CYS A 275 -6.62 -8.16 1.92
CA CYS A 275 -5.77 -7.67 0.84
C CYS A 275 -6.39 -6.49 0.10
N PRO A 276 -6.64 -5.31 0.72
CA PRO A 276 -7.28 -4.20 0.03
C PRO A 276 -6.46 -3.71 -1.19
N LEU A 277 -7.15 -3.42 -2.28
CA LEU A 277 -6.60 -2.73 -3.43
C LEU A 277 -6.56 -1.22 -3.10
N GLN A 278 -5.37 -0.64 -3.01
CA GLN A 278 -5.19 0.78 -2.66
C GLN A 278 -5.42 1.70 -3.86
N GLY A 279 -5.20 1.19 -5.07
CA GLY A 279 -5.35 1.94 -6.30
C GLY A 279 -4.53 1.35 -7.45
N LEU A 280 -4.44 2.10 -8.54
CA LEU A 280 -3.66 1.76 -9.72
C LEU A 280 -2.65 2.88 -9.98
N THR A 281 -1.39 2.53 -10.23
CA THR A 281 -0.33 3.47 -10.63
C THR A 281 -0.05 3.29 -12.10
N ILE A 282 0.16 4.39 -12.83
CA ILE A 282 0.73 4.30 -14.17
C ILE A 282 2.20 3.92 -14.00
N ASN A 283 2.59 2.77 -14.54
CA ASN A 283 4.01 2.52 -14.79
C ASN A 283 4.43 3.55 -15.84
N LYS A 284 4.91 4.72 -15.41
CA LYS A 284 5.89 5.42 -16.24
C LYS A 284 7.05 4.45 -16.27
N ALA A 285 7.28 3.83 -17.42
CA ALA A 285 8.40 2.91 -17.63
C ALA A 285 9.59 3.42 -16.82
N ASP A 286 10.12 2.53 -15.97
CA ASP A 286 11.35 2.73 -15.23
C ASP A 286 12.47 3.07 -16.21
N ASP A 287 12.58 4.33 -16.62
CA ASP A 287 13.62 4.85 -17.50
C ASP A 287 13.83 6.34 -17.24
N GLN A 288 14.28 6.64 -16.01
CA GLN A 288 15.29 7.68 -15.84
C GLN A 288 16.68 7.09 -15.58
N PHE A 289 16.90 5.79 -15.84
CA PHE A 289 18.24 5.20 -15.69
C PHE A 289 18.66 4.09 -16.67
N ASN A 290 17.92 3.78 -17.75
CA ASN A 290 18.55 3.10 -18.91
C ASN A 290 18.76 4.09 -20.05
N ILE A 291 19.96 4.67 -20.11
CA ILE A 291 20.48 5.23 -21.36
C ILE A 291 20.80 4.03 -22.25
N GLY A 292 19.93 3.78 -23.23
CA GLY A 292 20.22 2.91 -24.36
C GLY A 292 19.74 1.47 -24.21
N LYS A 293 18.44 1.25 -24.42
CA LYS A 293 17.95 0.15 -25.28
C LYS A 293 16.48 0.38 -25.60
N GLU A 294 16.18 0.34 -26.88
CA GLU A 294 14.85 0.48 -27.45
C GLU A 294 13.86 -0.48 -26.79
N SER A 295 12.80 0.05 -26.19
CA SER A 295 11.54 -0.67 -26.04
C SER A 295 10.39 0.30 -26.33
N LEU A 296 10.12 0.48 -27.62
CA LEU A 296 8.86 1.01 -28.12
C LEU A 296 7.73 0.00 -27.82
N THR A 297 7.15 0.09 -26.63
CA THR A 297 5.74 -0.30 -26.40
C THR A 297 5.07 0.80 -25.59
N ASN A 298 4.37 1.69 -26.30
CA ASN A 298 3.47 2.68 -25.73
C ASN A 298 2.26 1.98 -25.07
N THR A 299 2.45 1.45 -23.87
CA THR A 299 1.33 1.10 -23.00
C THR A 299 1.57 1.77 -21.66
N ASN A 300 0.76 2.78 -21.36
CA ASN A 300 0.57 3.27 -20.00
C ASN A 300 -0.02 2.11 -19.18
N GLU A 301 0.81 1.15 -18.80
CA GLU A 301 0.37 -0.05 -18.13
C GLU A 301 0.14 0.30 -16.66
N TRP A 302 -1.13 0.34 -16.29
CA TRP A 302 -1.54 0.52 -14.91
C TRP A 302 -1.15 -0.71 -14.09
N SER A 303 -0.31 -0.54 -13.06
CA SER A 303 0.03 -1.57 -12.07
C SER A 303 -0.82 -1.40 -10.80
N PRO A 304 -1.46 -2.46 -10.29
CA PRO A 304 -2.20 -2.40 -9.04
C PRO A 304 -1.27 -2.19 -7.85
N MET A 305 -1.77 -1.48 -6.85
CA MET A 305 -1.13 -1.36 -5.54
C MET A 305 -1.96 -2.12 -4.53
N ILE A 306 -1.46 -3.28 -4.14
CA ILE A 306 -2.15 -4.13 -3.17
C ILE A 306 -1.45 -4.02 -1.83
N GLU A 307 -2.23 -3.84 -0.78
CA GLU A 307 -1.74 -3.94 0.59
C GLU A 307 -2.23 -5.25 1.20
N VAL A 308 -1.32 -6.02 1.80
CA VAL A 308 -1.64 -7.26 2.51
C VAL A 308 -1.58 -6.99 4.01
N ILE A 309 -2.73 -7.09 4.67
CA ILE A 309 -2.92 -6.78 6.10
C ILE A 309 -3.21 -8.08 6.86
N CYS A 310 -2.22 -8.54 7.58
CA CYS A 310 -2.21 -9.73 8.44
C CYS A 310 -1.97 -9.35 9.91
N LYS A 311 -2.61 -8.30 10.43
CA LYS A 311 -2.36 -7.80 11.80
C LYS A 311 -3.15 -8.59 12.83
N ASN A 312 -2.51 -9.03 13.92
CA ASN A 312 -3.16 -9.71 15.06
C ASN A 312 -4.01 -10.92 14.66
N VAL A 313 -3.46 -11.80 13.81
CA VAL A 313 -4.12 -13.03 13.32
C VAL A 313 -3.35 -14.30 13.70
N SER A 314 -2.45 -14.16 14.68
CA SER A 314 -1.60 -15.22 15.23
C SER A 314 -0.76 -15.94 14.17
N LEU A 315 -0.19 -15.20 13.22
CA LEU A 315 0.81 -15.76 12.30
C LEU A 315 2.06 -16.20 13.08
N THR A 316 2.57 -17.38 12.74
CA THR A 316 3.85 -17.90 13.27
C THR A 316 4.95 -17.92 12.22
N LYS A 317 4.58 -17.80 10.94
CA LYS A 317 5.47 -17.80 9.77
C LYS A 317 4.97 -16.79 8.75
N MET A 318 5.88 -16.33 7.90
CA MET A 318 5.56 -15.53 6.73
C MET A 318 4.76 -16.37 5.71
N PRO A 319 3.73 -15.81 5.05
CA PRO A 319 3.05 -16.47 3.93
C PRO A 319 4.01 -16.73 2.76
N THR A 320 3.94 -17.92 2.17
CA THR A 320 4.74 -18.26 0.97
C THR A 320 4.13 -17.72 -0.32
N GLN A 321 2.84 -17.38 -0.28
CA GLN A 321 2.09 -16.84 -1.41
C GLN A 321 1.38 -15.57 -0.96
N ILE A 322 1.56 -14.50 -1.73
CA ILE A 322 0.87 -13.22 -1.60
C ILE A 322 0.38 -12.77 -2.99
N PRO A 323 -0.60 -11.86 -3.06
CA PRO A 323 -1.05 -11.32 -4.34
C PRO A 323 0.10 -10.72 -5.15
N LYS A 324 0.09 -10.96 -6.47
CA LYS A 324 0.97 -10.24 -7.39
C LYS A 324 0.73 -8.74 -7.24
N HIS A 325 1.79 -7.93 -7.39
CA HIS A 325 1.73 -6.47 -7.19
C HIS A 325 1.41 -6.01 -5.76
N THR A 326 1.72 -6.83 -4.76
CA THR A 326 1.76 -6.36 -3.37
C THR A 326 2.81 -5.25 -3.24
N THR A 327 2.39 -4.09 -2.74
CA THR A 327 3.25 -2.91 -2.52
C THR A 327 3.53 -2.66 -1.04
N SER A 328 2.66 -3.14 -0.15
CA SER A 328 2.77 -3.01 1.31
C SER A 328 2.35 -4.34 1.97
N PHE A 329 3.09 -4.79 2.97
CA PHE A 329 2.79 -5.97 3.76
C PHE A 329 2.82 -5.62 5.25
N GLN A 330 1.75 -5.92 5.98
CA GLN A 330 1.63 -5.67 7.40
C GLN A 330 1.36 -6.98 8.14
N ALA A 331 2.25 -7.40 9.02
CA ALA A 331 2.04 -8.54 9.92
C ALA A 331 2.42 -8.20 11.37
N SER A 332 2.09 -7.00 11.81
CA SER A 332 2.30 -6.54 13.18
C SER A 332 1.46 -7.33 14.20
N TYR A 333 1.93 -7.41 15.45
CA TYR A 333 1.23 -8.07 16.57
C TYR A 333 0.95 -9.55 16.29
N ASN A 334 1.96 -10.31 15.87
CA ASN A 334 1.86 -11.75 15.63
C ASN A 334 2.95 -12.49 16.42
N ASN A 335 3.14 -13.78 16.11
CA ASN A 335 4.11 -14.66 16.76
C ASN A 335 5.18 -15.14 15.77
N ILE A 336 5.53 -14.30 14.79
CA ILE A 336 6.51 -14.65 13.75
C ILE A 336 7.90 -14.68 14.37
N THR A 337 8.63 -15.77 14.16
CA THR A 337 10.02 -15.93 14.67
C THR A 337 11.06 -15.90 13.56
N ASP A 338 10.68 -16.25 12.33
CA ASP A 338 11.55 -16.30 11.15
C ASP A 338 10.95 -15.49 10.00
N ILE A 339 11.79 -14.65 9.39
CA ILE A 339 11.44 -13.76 8.28
C ILE A 339 12.21 -14.07 7.00
N ASN A 340 12.97 -15.17 6.97
CA ASN A 340 13.81 -15.53 5.83
C ASN A 340 13.05 -15.64 4.51
N GLU A 341 11.77 -16.03 4.54
CA GLU A 341 10.89 -16.11 3.38
C GLU A 341 10.90 -14.78 2.59
N ILE A 342 10.92 -13.64 3.27
CA ILE A 342 10.94 -12.30 2.66
C ILE A 342 12.17 -12.13 1.74
N PHE A 343 13.29 -12.74 2.12
CA PHE A 343 14.57 -12.54 1.46
C PHE A 343 14.81 -13.50 0.30
N VAL A 344 14.06 -14.60 0.23
CA VAL A 344 14.22 -15.64 -0.80
C VAL A 344 13.06 -15.69 -1.79
N ASN A 345 11.89 -15.14 -1.43
CA ASN A 345 10.71 -15.17 -2.26
C ASN A 345 10.59 -13.88 -3.09
N ASP A 346 10.65 -14.05 -4.41
CA ASP A 346 10.62 -12.94 -5.38
C ASP A 346 9.34 -12.09 -5.29
N GLN A 347 8.24 -12.61 -4.74
CA GLN A 347 7.01 -11.84 -4.53
C GLN A 347 7.22 -10.68 -3.54
N TYR A 348 8.16 -10.83 -2.60
CA TYR A 348 8.52 -9.79 -1.63
C TYR A 348 9.53 -8.77 -2.20
N LEU A 349 10.14 -9.03 -3.36
CA LEU A 349 11.18 -8.19 -3.94
C LEU A 349 10.65 -6.80 -4.38
N LYS A 350 9.36 -6.69 -4.66
CA LYS A 350 8.71 -5.45 -5.13
C LYS A 350 7.97 -4.68 -4.03
N ILE A 351 7.92 -5.22 -2.81
CA ILE A 351 7.19 -4.59 -1.69
C ILE A 351 7.99 -3.42 -1.12
N HIS A 352 7.42 -2.22 -1.13
CA HIS A 352 8.10 -1.02 -0.64
C HIS A 352 8.01 -0.85 0.87
N LYS A 353 7.07 -1.51 1.53
CA LYS A 353 6.86 -1.35 2.97
C LYS A 353 6.49 -2.68 3.62
N ILE A 354 7.26 -3.09 4.61
CA ILE A 354 7.04 -4.32 5.37
C ILE A 354 7.00 -3.96 6.86
N LEU A 355 5.86 -4.19 7.52
CA LEU A 355 5.67 -3.94 8.94
C LEU A 355 5.60 -5.27 9.70
N LEU A 356 6.57 -5.51 10.58
CA LEU A 356 6.70 -6.74 11.38
C LEU A 356 6.88 -6.41 12.87
N ASP A 357 6.44 -5.23 13.31
CA ASP A 357 6.55 -4.82 14.70
C ASP A 357 5.69 -5.70 15.63
N HIS A 358 6.10 -5.84 16.89
CA HIS A 358 5.41 -6.68 17.88
C HIS A 358 5.30 -8.15 17.43
N ASN A 359 6.45 -8.77 17.13
CA ASN A 359 6.58 -10.19 16.82
C ASN A 359 7.62 -10.84 17.75
N GLN A 360 8.10 -12.03 17.40
CA GLN A 360 9.07 -12.81 18.18
C GLN A 360 10.35 -13.09 17.38
N ILE A 361 10.72 -12.18 16.47
CA ILE A 361 11.87 -12.35 15.57
C ILE A 361 13.15 -12.20 16.40
N LYS A 362 14.02 -13.21 16.35
CA LYS A 362 15.25 -13.27 17.16
C LYS A 362 16.52 -12.96 16.38
N SER A 363 16.54 -13.29 15.09
CA SER A 363 17.69 -13.11 14.23
C SER A 363 17.27 -12.88 12.78
N ILE A 364 18.20 -12.36 12.00
CA ILE A 364 18.08 -12.13 10.56
C ILE A 364 19.25 -12.84 9.91
N ASP A 365 18.99 -13.68 8.92
CA ASP A 365 20.03 -14.32 8.12
C ASP A 365 20.74 -13.26 7.26
N GLY A 366 21.98 -12.94 7.64
CA GLY A 366 22.75 -11.88 7.01
C GLY A 366 23.02 -12.12 5.53
N ASP A 367 23.30 -13.36 5.13
CA ASP A 367 23.65 -13.68 3.74
C ASP A 367 22.43 -13.61 2.82
N LYS A 368 21.27 -14.07 3.30
CA LYS A 368 20.00 -13.90 2.58
C LYS A 368 19.62 -12.43 2.49
N PHE A 369 19.75 -11.69 3.59
CA PHE A 369 19.43 -10.27 3.61
C PHE A 369 20.35 -9.47 2.68
N TYR A 370 21.66 -9.78 2.66
CA TYR A 370 22.61 -9.20 1.73
C TYR A 370 22.20 -9.40 0.26
N LYS A 371 21.92 -10.65 -0.13
CA LYS A 371 21.48 -10.99 -1.49
C LYS A 371 20.18 -10.27 -1.85
N TYR A 372 19.24 -10.21 -0.92
CA TYR A 372 18.00 -9.46 -1.08
C TYR A 372 18.27 -7.98 -1.34
N LEU A 373 19.14 -7.33 -0.57
CA LEU A 373 19.51 -5.92 -0.79
C LEU A 373 20.17 -5.69 -2.16
N LEU A 374 21.02 -6.62 -2.64
CA LEU A 374 21.68 -6.51 -3.94
C LEU A 374 20.71 -6.65 -5.13
N ASN A 375 19.72 -7.53 -5.00
CA ASN A 375 18.76 -7.85 -6.05
C ASN A 375 17.61 -6.84 -6.15
N ARG A 376 17.51 -5.92 -5.19
CA ARG A 376 16.51 -4.85 -5.24
C ARG A 376 16.95 -3.68 -6.10
N HIS A 377 15.96 -3.03 -6.70
CA HIS A 377 16.12 -1.82 -7.51
C HIS A 377 15.46 -0.60 -6.85
N LEU A 378 14.62 -0.82 -5.83
CA LEU A 378 13.78 0.20 -5.21
C LEU A 378 14.05 0.26 -3.71
N ASP A 379 14.00 1.47 -3.15
CA ASP A 379 14.02 1.68 -1.70
C ASP A 379 12.81 0.98 -1.04
N PHE A 380 13.02 0.50 0.18
CA PHE A 380 11.97 -0.12 0.97
C PHE A 380 12.08 0.25 2.46
N ALA A 381 10.95 0.18 3.14
CA ALA A 381 10.83 0.36 4.58
C ALA A 381 10.58 -0.97 5.27
N LEU A 382 11.30 -1.23 6.36
CA LEU A 382 11.20 -2.45 7.17
C LEU A 382 11.10 -2.07 8.65
N ASP A 383 9.96 -2.35 9.26
CA ASP A 383 9.75 -2.16 10.70
C ASP A 383 9.90 -3.49 11.44
N LEU A 384 10.92 -3.58 12.29
CA LEU A 384 11.23 -4.71 13.15
C LEU A 384 11.18 -4.31 14.63
N SER A 385 10.55 -3.18 14.97
CA SER A 385 10.46 -2.73 16.36
C SER A 385 9.69 -3.71 17.25
N TYR A 386 9.97 -3.71 18.56
CA TYR A 386 9.31 -4.59 19.53
C TYR A 386 9.39 -6.08 19.17
N ASN A 387 10.59 -6.54 18.78
CA ASN A 387 10.91 -7.94 18.55
C ASN A 387 11.93 -8.43 19.60
N GLN A 388 12.60 -9.54 19.33
CA GLN A 388 13.59 -10.19 20.20
C GLN A 388 14.99 -10.19 19.56
N LEU A 389 15.28 -9.21 18.69
CA LEU A 389 16.57 -9.13 18.01
C LEU A 389 17.70 -8.80 18.99
N GLU A 390 18.67 -9.68 19.08
CA GLU A 390 19.91 -9.43 19.84
C GLU A 390 20.99 -8.77 18.98
N GLU A 391 20.97 -9.03 17.68
CA GLU A 391 21.96 -8.56 16.71
C GLU A 391 21.30 -8.23 15.35
N LEU A 392 21.99 -7.43 14.56
CA LEU A 392 21.66 -7.18 13.15
C LEU A 392 22.86 -7.59 12.27
N PRO A 393 22.62 -7.99 11.00
CA PRO A 393 23.69 -8.31 10.06
C PRO A 393 24.35 -7.04 9.50
N VAL A 394 24.94 -6.23 10.38
CA VAL A 394 25.44 -4.89 10.09
C VAL A 394 26.52 -4.91 9.01
N ARG A 395 27.49 -5.84 9.11
CA ARG A 395 28.54 -6.04 8.10
C ARG A 395 27.98 -6.24 6.70
N GLN A 396 27.00 -7.12 6.54
CA GLN A 396 26.33 -7.39 5.27
C GLN A 396 25.60 -6.15 4.74
N MET A 397 24.93 -5.39 5.61
CA MET A 397 24.28 -4.14 5.23
C MET A 397 25.30 -3.10 4.73
N LEU A 398 26.40 -2.90 5.45
CA LEU A 398 27.48 -2.00 5.06
C LEU A 398 28.09 -2.40 3.72
N MET A 399 28.25 -3.70 3.46
CA MET A 399 28.69 -4.19 2.15
C MET A 399 27.67 -3.84 1.06
N ALA A 400 26.38 -4.09 1.27
CA ALA A 400 25.35 -3.76 0.29
C ALA A 400 25.30 -2.26 -0.03
N TYR A 401 25.39 -1.40 0.98
CA TYR A 401 25.35 0.07 0.82
C TYR A 401 26.56 0.65 0.08
N LYS A 402 27.69 -0.06 0.03
CA LYS A 402 28.84 0.35 -0.79
C LYS A 402 28.59 0.16 -2.28
N PHE A 403 27.84 -0.88 -2.65
CA PHE A 403 27.62 -1.25 -4.06
C PHE A 403 26.34 -0.64 -4.67
N LYS A 404 25.37 -0.25 -3.85
CA LYS A 404 24.06 0.24 -4.30
C LYS A 404 23.72 1.59 -3.70
N ARG A 405 23.01 2.43 -4.45
CA ARG A 405 22.41 3.70 -3.97
C ARG A 405 21.04 3.49 -3.30
N ILE A 406 20.79 2.30 -2.74
CA ILE A 406 19.52 1.98 -2.07
C ILE A 406 19.76 2.14 -0.56
N TYR A 407 18.92 2.94 0.08
CA TYR A 407 19.02 3.25 1.50
C TYR A 407 17.71 2.85 2.18
N PRO A 408 17.57 1.58 2.58
CA PRO A 408 16.34 1.11 3.19
C PRO A 408 16.06 1.86 4.50
N GLN A 409 14.79 2.12 4.74
CA GLN A 409 14.30 2.73 5.95
C GLN A 409 13.99 1.62 6.96
N ILE A 410 14.89 1.39 7.90
CA ILE A 410 14.79 0.29 8.85
C ILE A 410 14.52 0.86 10.24
N ARG A 411 13.47 0.35 10.90
CA ARG A 411 13.14 0.67 12.28
C ARG A 411 13.36 -0.56 13.15
N VAL A 412 14.14 -0.41 14.23
CA VAL A 412 14.57 -1.54 15.08
C VAL A 412 14.45 -1.24 16.58
N THR A 413 13.70 -0.22 16.95
CA THR A 413 13.55 0.21 18.34
C THR A 413 12.92 -0.88 19.22
N ASN A 414 13.20 -0.86 20.52
CA ASN A 414 12.65 -1.83 21.49
C ASN A 414 12.98 -3.30 21.20
N ASN A 415 14.20 -3.57 20.73
CA ASN A 415 14.78 -4.91 20.66
C ASN A 415 15.87 -5.08 21.74
N PRO A 416 16.09 -6.30 22.26
CA PRO A 416 17.10 -6.58 23.28
C PRO A 416 18.51 -6.72 22.69
N PHE A 417 19.06 -5.67 22.08
CA PHE A 417 20.38 -5.73 21.46
C PHE A 417 21.51 -6.09 22.44
N ASN A 418 22.35 -7.04 22.07
CA ASN A 418 23.47 -7.52 22.87
C ASN A 418 24.72 -6.66 22.67
N CYS A 419 24.80 -5.56 23.42
CA CYS A 419 25.91 -4.62 23.35
C CYS A 419 27.20 -5.08 24.05
N ARG A 420 27.30 -6.33 24.51
CA ARG A 420 28.58 -6.88 25.04
C ARG A 420 29.49 -7.40 23.94
N LYS A 421 28.91 -7.76 22.80
CA LYS A 421 29.68 -8.22 21.64
C LYS A 421 30.31 -7.03 20.96
N CYS A 422 31.59 -6.81 21.20
CA CYS A 422 32.32 -5.66 20.70
C CYS A 422 32.35 -5.57 19.18
N ASP A 423 32.52 -6.69 18.49
CA ASP A 423 32.47 -6.75 17.03
C ASP A 423 31.14 -6.21 16.49
N PHE A 424 30.02 -6.58 17.13
CA PHE A 424 28.69 -6.07 16.78
C PHE A 424 28.51 -4.60 17.19
N LEU A 425 28.87 -4.24 18.44
CA LEU A 425 28.63 -2.91 18.98
C LEU A 425 29.33 -1.81 18.16
N ILE A 426 30.60 -2.03 17.80
CA ILE A 426 31.39 -1.08 17.00
C ILE A 426 30.71 -0.83 15.65
N GLU A 427 30.39 -1.91 14.92
CA GLU A 427 29.75 -1.81 13.61
C GLU A 427 28.35 -1.21 13.72
N PHE A 428 27.58 -1.60 14.74
CA PHE A 428 26.22 -1.14 14.95
C PHE A 428 26.17 0.36 15.27
N GLN A 429 27.11 0.87 16.07
CA GLN A 429 27.21 2.30 16.33
C GLN A 429 27.63 3.08 15.07
N ASP A 430 28.57 2.57 14.27
CA ASP A 430 28.99 3.19 13.00
C ASP A 430 27.81 3.28 12.02
N ILE A 431 27.06 2.19 11.81
CA ILE A 431 25.95 2.20 10.84
C ILE A 431 24.82 3.14 11.28
N LEU A 432 24.47 3.16 12.58
CA LEU A 432 23.43 4.07 13.11
C LEU A 432 23.84 5.54 12.99
N THR A 433 25.13 5.84 13.14
CA THR A 433 25.66 7.20 13.03
C THR A 433 25.75 7.65 11.57
N ARG A 434 26.37 6.81 10.72
CA ARG A 434 26.66 7.12 9.31
C ARG A 434 25.40 7.11 8.44
N TYR A 435 24.46 6.21 8.71
CA TYR A 435 23.23 6.03 7.94
C TYR A 435 21.98 6.39 8.74
N ASN A 436 22.07 7.42 9.60
CA ASN A 436 20.98 7.85 10.48
C ASN A 436 19.64 8.13 9.77
N LYS A 437 19.65 8.54 8.49
CA LYS A 437 18.44 8.74 7.67
C LYS A 437 17.75 7.45 7.26
N GLY A 438 18.51 6.36 7.13
CA GLY A 438 17.99 5.02 6.87
C GLY A 438 17.50 4.33 8.14
N PHE A 439 17.98 4.73 9.32
CA PHE A 439 17.52 4.18 10.59
C PHE A 439 16.55 5.14 11.29
N GLU A 440 15.26 4.88 11.10
CA GLU A 440 14.21 5.68 11.73
C GLU A 440 14.29 5.55 13.25
N GLN A 441 14.27 6.68 13.96
CA GLN A 441 14.41 6.75 15.42
C GLN A 441 15.69 6.05 15.95
N SER A 442 16.80 6.11 15.21
CA SER A 442 18.11 5.58 15.64
C SER A 442 18.54 5.99 17.05
N GLN A 443 18.15 7.18 17.51
CA GLN A 443 18.41 7.68 18.86
C GLN A 443 17.69 6.89 19.97
N GLU A 444 16.60 6.19 19.66
CA GLU A 444 15.81 5.44 20.63
C GLU A 444 16.28 3.98 20.78
N VAL A 445 17.26 3.55 19.99
CA VAL A 445 17.82 2.20 20.02
C VAL A 445 18.65 2.02 21.30
N ARG A 446 18.37 0.95 22.05
CA ARG A 446 18.94 0.68 23.38
C ARG A 446 19.48 -0.73 23.49
N CYS A 447 20.40 -0.93 24.42
CA CYS A 447 20.93 -2.24 24.77
C CYS A 447 19.98 -3.03 25.68
N SER A 448 20.12 -4.36 25.65
CA SER A 448 19.36 -5.29 26.49
C SER A 448 19.61 -5.09 27.99
N LYS A 449 18.67 -5.57 28.81
CA LYS A 449 18.78 -5.59 30.28
C LYS A 449 19.51 -6.87 30.69
N SER A 450 20.84 -6.90 30.59
CA SER A 450 21.62 -8.06 31.02
C SER A 450 22.74 -7.62 31.96
N SER A 451 22.55 -7.99 33.23
CA SER A 451 23.36 -7.94 34.47
C SER A 451 24.13 -6.66 34.84
N GLU A 452 23.86 -6.23 36.08
CA GLU A 452 24.54 -5.38 37.07
C GLU A 452 25.70 -4.43 36.70
N ASP A 453 26.54 -4.74 35.72
CA ASP A 453 27.71 -3.91 35.35
C ASP A 453 27.46 -2.98 34.15
N TYR A 454 26.43 -3.26 33.34
CA TYR A 454 26.03 -2.35 32.28
C TYR A 454 24.86 -1.49 32.75
N PRO A 455 24.95 -0.16 32.63
CA PRO A 455 23.83 0.73 32.93
C PRO A 455 22.68 0.39 31.99
N ASN A 456 21.73 -0.35 32.55
CA ASN A 456 20.57 -0.90 31.89
C ASN A 456 19.86 0.16 31.04
N LYS A 457 19.47 -0.18 29.79
CA LYS A 457 18.70 0.66 28.87
C LYS A 457 19.40 1.93 28.36
N ARG A 458 20.74 2.03 28.38
CA ARG A 458 21.43 3.11 27.67
C ARG A 458 21.21 3.00 26.15
N GLN A 459 21.18 4.17 25.52
CA GLN A 459 21.09 4.28 24.07
C GLN A 459 22.41 3.83 23.44
N VAL A 460 22.36 3.05 22.36
CA VAL A 460 23.57 2.53 21.68
C VAL A 460 24.50 3.67 21.25
N LEU A 461 23.93 4.75 20.73
CA LEU A 461 24.68 5.95 20.31
C LEU A 461 25.33 6.73 21.47
N SER A 462 24.95 6.46 22.72
CA SER A 462 25.50 7.12 23.91
C SER A 462 26.64 6.35 24.59
N LEU A 463 26.93 5.14 24.10
CA LEU A 463 27.96 4.28 24.68
C LEU A 463 29.36 4.73 24.25
N ASP A 464 30.28 4.76 25.21
CA ASP A 464 31.72 4.89 24.93
C ASP A 464 32.28 3.52 24.57
N VAL A 465 32.37 3.28 23.26
CA VAL A 465 32.82 1.99 22.73
C VAL A 465 34.30 1.74 23.02
N ASN A 466 35.14 2.78 23.11
CA ASN A 466 36.55 2.61 23.40
C ASN A 466 36.78 2.08 24.82
N TYR A 467 35.96 2.54 25.76
CA TYR A 467 36.00 2.04 27.14
C TYR A 467 35.40 0.63 27.25
N LEU A 468 34.26 0.37 26.61
CA LEU A 468 33.54 -0.90 26.73
C LEU A 468 34.17 -2.06 25.96
N CYS A 469 34.95 -1.74 24.92
CA CYS A 469 35.60 -2.69 24.04
C CYS A 469 37.12 -2.53 24.02
N ALA A 470 37.67 -1.99 25.11
CA ALA A 470 39.11 -2.03 25.32
C ALA A 470 39.56 -3.51 25.28
N PRO A 471 40.58 -3.86 24.49
CA PRO A 471 41.18 -5.18 24.59
C PRO A 471 41.64 -5.39 26.04
N ASP A 472 41.44 -6.58 26.59
CA ASP A 472 41.96 -6.92 27.92
C ASP A 472 43.44 -6.52 27.97
N GLU A 473 43.81 -5.66 28.93
CA GLU A 473 45.21 -5.30 29.10
C GLU A 473 45.99 -6.60 29.32
N PRO A 474 47.07 -6.85 28.55
CA PRO A 474 47.86 -8.05 28.75
C PRO A 474 48.33 -8.09 30.21
N TYR A 475 48.21 -9.25 30.86
CA TYR A 475 48.62 -9.45 32.27
C TYR A 475 50.08 -9.04 32.56
N LEU A 476 50.91 -8.89 31.53
CA LEU A 476 52.29 -8.43 31.61
C LEU A 476 52.52 -7.37 30.52
N ASP A 477 52.87 -6.16 30.96
CA ASP A 477 53.28 -5.09 30.06
C ASP A 477 54.72 -5.33 29.56
N GLN A 478 55.13 -4.65 28.49
CA GLN A 478 56.51 -4.69 27.98
C GLN A 478 57.53 -4.34 29.08
N ILE A 479 57.14 -3.48 30.02
CA ILE A 479 57.95 -3.11 31.19
C ILE A 479 58.14 -4.30 32.13
N ASP A 480 57.15 -5.17 32.28
CA ASP A 480 57.24 -6.35 33.15
C ASP A 480 58.21 -7.38 32.58
N TYR A 481 58.25 -7.57 31.26
CA TYR A 481 59.24 -8.42 30.60
C TYR A 481 60.68 -7.90 30.82
N ILE A 482 60.87 -6.58 30.77
CA ILE A 482 62.16 -5.95 31.07
C ILE A 482 62.53 -6.17 32.54
N ASN A 483 61.59 -5.98 33.47
CA ASN A 483 61.81 -6.17 34.89
C ASN A 483 62.14 -7.62 35.26
N ILE A 484 61.45 -8.60 34.66
CA ILE A 484 61.72 -10.03 34.84
C ILE A 484 63.12 -10.37 34.31
N SER A 485 63.49 -9.83 33.14
CA SER A 485 64.81 -10.03 32.56
C SER A 485 65.91 -9.44 33.45
N LEU A 486 65.70 -8.23 33.96
CA LEU A 486 66.63 -7.54 34.85
C LEU A 486 66.80 -8.29 36.19
N ALA A 487 65.69 -8.74 36.79
CA ALA A 487 65.71 -9.54 38.00
C ALA A 487 66.46 -10.86 37.82
N SER A 488 66.30 -11.50 36.65
CA SER A 488 67.02 -12.74 36.31
C SER A 488 68.53 -12.51 36.18
N ILE A 489 68.96 -11.41 35.54
CA ILE A 489 70.37 -11.02 35.44
C ILE A 489 70.94 -10.73 36.83
N LEU A 490 70.20 -9.99 37.66
CA LEU A 490 70.62 -9.67 39.03
C LEU A 490 70.80 -10.94 39.88
N LEU A 491 69.86 -11.88 39.78
CA LEU A 491 69.95 -13.18 40.45
C LEU A 491 71.20 -13.94 40.00
N LEU A 492 71.47 -14.01 38.69
CA LEU A 492 72.67 -14.67 38.15
C LEU A 492 73.96 -14.02 38.66
N LEU A 493 74.00 -12.69 38.77
CA LEU A 493 75.13 -11.97 39.35
C LEU A 493 75.34 -12.31 40.83
N PHE A 494 74.26 -12.36 41.62
CA PHE A 494 74.33 -12.77 43.02
C PHE A 494 74.80 -14.22 43.18
N VAL A 495 74.29 -15.14 42.36
CA VAL A 495 74.70 -16.55 42.36
C VAL A 495 76.18 -16.68 42.00
N ASN A 496 76.64 -15.98 40.95
CA ASN A 496 78.05 -15.98 40.56
C ASN A 496 78.94 -15.34 41.65
N PHE A 497 78.50 -14.25 42.28
CA PHE A 497 79.22 -13.63 43.39
C PHE A 497 79.33 -14.58 44.58
N ALA A 498 78.23 -15.22 44.99
CA ALA A 498 78.21 -16.21 46.06
C ALA A 498 79.10 -17.41 45.74
N TYR A 499 79.09 -17.89 44.50
CA TYR A 499 79.97 -18.96 44.02
C TYR A 499 81.45 -18.57 44.12
N ASN A 500 81.83 -17.38 43.64
CA ASN A 500 83.20 -16.89 43.72
C ASN A 500 83.65 -16.63 45.16
N PHE A 501 82.77 -16.10 46.01
CA PHE A 501 83.04 -15.90 47.43
C PHE A 501 83.26 -17.24 48.15
N TYR A 502 82.44 -18.25 47.86
CA TYR A 502 82.59 -19.59 48.39
C TYR A 502 83.92 -20.22 47.96
N GLN A 503 84.27 -20.11 46.68
CA GLN A 503 85.55 -20.61 46.14
C GLN A 503 86.75 -19.92 46.79
N TYR A 504 86.70 -18.59 46.96
CA TYR A 504 87.75 -17.82 47.63
C TYR A 504 87.93 -18.26 49.09
N LYS A 505 86.82 -18.40 49.84
CA LYS A 505 86.87 -18.81 51.25
C LYS A 505 87.40 -20.23 51.44
N THR A 506 87.08 -21.14 50.51
CA THR A 506 87.41 -22.57 50.64
C THR A 506 88.81 -22.90 50.12
N TYR A 507 89.25 -22.24 49.03
CA TYR A 507 90.49 -22.61 48.33
C TYR A 507 91.52 -21.47 48.25
N SER A 508 91.24 -20.29 48.82
CA SER A 508 92.09 -19.09 48.77
C SER A 508 92.48 -18.64 47.35
N LYS A 509 91.68 -19.02 46.34
CA LYS A 509 91.87 -18.61 44.94
C LYS A 509 91.04 -17.37 44.64
N LEU A 510 91.69 -16.33 44.13
CA LEU A 510 91.02 -15.10 43.70
C LEU A 510 90.16 -15.35 42.45
N PRO A 511 89.04 -14.60 42.27
CA PRO A 511 88.22 -14.69 41.06
C PRO A 511 89.06 -14.45 39.80
N TRP A 512 88.73 -15.15 38.71
CA TRP A 512 89.52 -15.14 37.46
C TRP A 512 89.79 -13.74 36.90
N ILE A 513 88.85 -12.79 37.12
CA ILE A 513 88.93 -11.41 36.64
C ILE A 513 90.05 -10.61 37.33
N VAL A 514 90.41 -10.97 38.57
CA VAL A 514 91.54 -10.37 39.31
C VAL A 514 92.86 -11.02 38.90
N THR A 515 92.83 -12.30 38.53
CA THR A 515 94.06 -13.03 38.12
C THR A 515 94.47 -12.80 36.65
N LYS A 516 93.56 -12.30 35.80
CA LYS A 516 93.79 -12.12 34.35
C LYS A 516 93.33 -10.78 33.78
N GLY A 517 92.88 -9.83 34.62
CA GLY A 517 92.59 -8.47 34.18
C GLY A 517 93.87 -7.73 33.79
N PRO A 518 93.90 -6.94 32.69
CA PRO A 518 95.10 -6.22 32.28
C PRO A 518 95.28 -4.99 33.19
N LEU A 519 95.90 -5.19 34.35
CA LEU A 519 96.61 -4.12 35.05
C LEU A 519 98.07 -4.14 34.58
N GLY A 520 98.27 -3.82 33.31
CA GLY A 520 99.57 -3.46 32.78
C GLY A 520 99.84 -2.00 33.09
N MET A 521 100.41 -1.71 34.27
CA MET A 521 101.29 -0.56 34.51
C MET A 521 102.13 -0.82 35.77
N GLY A 522 103.44 -1.02 35.60
CA GLY A 522 104.44 -0.68 36.61
C GLY A 522 105.46 -1.77 36.96
N GLN A 523 106.73 -1.45 36.67
CA GLN A 523 108.01 -2.09 37.09
C GLN A 523 108.49 -3.25 36.21
N GLY A 524 109.66 -3.23 35.57
CA GLY A 524 110.76 -2.25 35.50
C GLY A 524 111.95 -2.85 34.73
N PHE A 525 112.80 -1.96 34.22
CA PHE A 525 114.11 -2.07 33.54
C PHE A 525 114.15 -1.53 32.12
#